data_AF-C9JZ99-F1
#
_entry.id   AF-C9JZ99-F1
#
_cell.length_a   1.000
_cell.length_b   1.000
_cell.length_c   1.000
_cell.angle_alpha   90.00
_cell.angle_beta   90.00
_cell.angle_gamma   90.00
#
_symmetry.space_group_name_H-M   'P 1'
#
loop_
_entity.id
_entity.type
_entity.pdbx_description
1 polymer ?
#
loop_
_entity_poly.entity_id
_entity_poly.type
_entity_poly.pdbx_seq_one_letter_code
_entity_poly.pdbx_strand_id
1 'polypeptide(L)'
;MGKLVALVLLGVGLSLVGEMFLAFRERVNASREVEPVEPENCHLIEELESGSEDIDILPSGLAFISSGLKYPGMPNFAPDEPGKIFLMDLNEQNPRAQALEISGGFDKELFNPHGISIFIDKDNTVYLYVVNHPHMKSTVEIFKFEEQQRSLVYLKTIKHELLKSVNDIVVLGPEQFYATRDHYFTNSLLSFFEMILDLRWTYVLFYSPREVKVVAKGFCSANGITVSADQKYFASRMFCLRSPG
;
A
#
# COMPACT_ATOMS: atom_id res chain seq x y z
N MET A 1 46.33 -20.37 20.65
CA MET A 1 45.17 -19.62 21.15
C MET A 1 44.43 -18.86 20.04
N GLY A 2 45.08 -18.03 19.21
CA GLY A 2 44.38 -17.24 18.16
C GLY A 2 43.54 -18.04 17.14
N LYS A 3 44.03 -19.20 16.67
CA LYS A 3 43.26 -20.07 15.75
C LYS A 3 41.96 -20.61 16.38
N LEU A 4 42.00 -20.96 17.67
CA LEU A 4 40.83 -21.45 18.38
C LEU A 4 39.81 -20.32 18.58
N VAL A 5 40.27 -19.12 18.95
CA VAL A 5 39.41 -17.94 19.07
C VAL A 5 38.74 -17.60 17.74
N ALA A 6 39.48 -17.63 16.62
CA ALA A 6 38.93 -17.35 15.30
C ALA A 6 37.84 -18.38 14.90
N LEU A 7 38.06 -19.67 15.17
CA LEU A 7 37.06 -20.72 14.91
C LEU A 7 35.80 -20.56 15.77
N VAL A 8 35.96 -20.19 17.05
CA VAL A 8 34.82 -19.91 17.93
C VAL A 8 34.02 -18.72 17.42
N LEU A 9 34.68 -17.61 17.06
CA LEU A 9 34.00 -16.44 16.50
C LEU A 9 33.28 -16.75 15.19
N LEU A 10 33.89 -17.57 14.32
CA LEU A 10 33.25 -18.02 13.09
C LEU A 10 32.00 -18.86 13.39
N GLY A 11 32.08 -19.81 14.32
CA GLY A 11 30.95 -20.63 14.72
C GLY A 11 29.79 -19.81 15.29
N VAL A 12 30.09 -18.87 16.19
CA VAL A 12 29.09 -17.92 16.73
C VAL A 12 28.47 -17.08 15.61
N GLY A 13 29.29 -16.55 14.70
CA GLY A 13 28.81 -15.77 13.57
C GLY A 13 27.87 -16.55 12.65
N LEU A 14 28.21 -17.79 12.32
CA LEU A 14 27.36 -18.67 11.50
C LEU A 14 26.06 -19.02 12.22
N SER A 15 26.10 -19.25 13.53
CA SER A 15 24.90 -19.51 14.33
C SER A 15 23.93 -18.32 14.29
N LEU A 16 24.44 -17.09 14.46
CA LEU A 16 23.62 -15.87 14.40
C LEU A 16 23.02 -15.66 13.00
N VAL A 17 23.78 -15.93 11.94
CA VAL A 17 23.26 -15.87 10.56
C VAL A 17 22.18 -16.93 10.34
N GLY A 18 22.35 -18.13 10.89
CA GLY A 18 21.35 -19.20 10.85
C GLY A 18 20.06 -18.81 11.56
N GLU A 19 20.15 -18.27 12.78
CA GLU A 19 18.98 -17.77 13.53
C GLU A 19 18.26 -16.64 12.78
N MET A 20 19.01 -15.68 12.23
CA MET A 20 18.45 -14.58 11.44
C MET A 20 17.71 -15.09 10.20
N PHE A 21 18.25 -16.10 9.51
CA PHE A 21 17.62 -16.73 8.36
C PHE A 21 16.31 -17.46 8.75
N LEU A 22 16.33 -18.22 9.85
CA LEU A 22 15.14 -18.90 10.36
C LEU A 22 14.05 -17.89 10.77
N ALA A 23 14.41 -16.85 11.51
CA ALA A 23 13.50 -15.78 11.89
C ALA A 23 12.91 -15.06 10.67
N PHE A 24 13.72 -14.79 9.64
CA PHE A 24 13.22 -14.21 8.40
C PHE A 24 12.23 -15.14 7.69
N ARG A 25 12.53 -16.45 7.58
CA ARG A 25 11.63 -17.44 6.99
C ARG A 25 10.29 -17.52 7.71
N GLU A 26 10.29 -17.48 9.04
CA GLU A 26 9.08 -17.43 9.85
C GLU A 26 8.28 -16.15 9.59
N ARG A 27 8.92 -14.98 9.61
CA ARG A 27 8.25 -13.69 9.37
C ARG A 27 7.58 -13.58 8.00
N VAL A 28 8.20 -14.15 6.96
CA VAL A 28 7.64 -14.15 5.60
C VAL A 28 6.75 -15.36 5.33
N ASN A 29 6.46 -16.20 6.35
CA ASN A 29 5.66 -17.42 6.21
C ASN A 29 6.15 -18.33 5.07
N ALA A 30 7.47 -18.49 4.90
CA ALA A 30 8.08 -19.19 3.76
C ALA A 30 7.69 -20.67 3.61
N SER A 31 7.13 -21.27 4.67
CA SER A 31 6.69 -22.66 4.70
C SER A 31 5.18 -22.82 4.90
N ARG A 32 4.42 -21.72 4.76
CA ARG A 32 2.96 -21.77 4.86
C ARG A 32 2.36 -22.36 3.59
N GLU A 33 1.50 -23.36 3.76
CA GLU A 33 0.63 -23.88 2.71
C GLU A 33 -0.79 -23.28 2.87
N VAL A 34 -1.53 -23.23 1.76
CA VAL A 34 -2.90 -22.71 1.72
C VAL A 34 -3.85 -23.90 1.55
N GLU A 35 -4.65 -24.18 2.57
CA GLU A 35 -5.76 -25.13 2.47
C GLU A 35 -6.85 -24.52 1.57
N PRO A 36 -7.30 -25.20 0.51
CA PRO A 36 -8.32 -24.66 -0.38
C PRO A 36 -9.64 -24.41 0.36
N VAL A 37 -10.15 -23.18 0.24
CA VAL A 37 -11.51 -22.81 0.64
C VAL A 37 -12.18 -22.26 -0.60
N GLU A 38 -13.02 -23.08 -1.23
CA GLU A 38 -13.65 -22.75 -2.51
C GLU A 38 -15.03 -22.09 -2.29
N PRO A 39 -15.19 -20.81 -2.64
CA PRO A 39 -16.52 -20.20 -2.74
C PRO A 39 -17.27 -20.75 -3.97
N GLU A 40 -18.59 -20.88 -3.87
CA GLU A 40 -19.41 -21.55 -4.91
C GLU A 40 -19.44 -20.81 -6.25
N ASN A 41 -19.37 -19.47 -6.25
CA ASN A 41 -19.53 -18.64 -7.46
C ASN A 41 -18.45 -17.55 -7.53
N CYS A 42 -17.27 -17.92 -8.00
CA CYS A 42 -16.19 -16.98 -8.26
C CYS A 42 -15.93 -16.81 -9.76
N HIS A 43 -15.82 -15.55 -10.18
CA HIS A 43 -15.51 -15.17 -11.54
C HIS A 43 -14.34 -14.19 -11.54
N LEU A 44 -13.44 -14.37 -12.50
CA LEU A 44 -12.37 -13.40 -12.75
C LEU A 44 -12.98 -12.15 -13.40
N ILE A 45 -12.52 -10.97 -12.98
CA ILE A 45 -12.80 -9.71 -13.67
C ILE A 45 -11.74 -9.53 -14.75
N GLU A 46 -12.09 -9.83 -16.00
CA GLU A 46 -11.15 -9.93 -17.12
C GLU A 46 -10.42 -8.62 -17.43
N GLU A 47 -10.97 -7.47 -17.07
CA GLU A 47 -10.32 -6.18 -17.31
C GLU A 47 -9.15 -5.87 -16.35
N LEU A 48 -8.99 -6.64 -15.25
CA LEU A 48 -8.00 -6.40 -14.20
C LEU A 48 -6.80 -7.37 -14.26
N GLU A 49 -6.04 -7.34 -15.35
CA GLU A 49 -4.95 -8.30 -15.58
C GLU A 49 -3.59 -7.90 -14.97
N SER A 50 -3.39 -6.62 -14.66
CA SER A 50 -2.09 -6.06 -14.24
C SER A 50 -2.04 -5.68 -12.75
N GLY A 51 -2.70 -6.50 -11.92
CA GLY A 51 -2.80 -6.29 -10.47
C GLY A 51 -3.97 -5.38 -10.07
N SER A 52 -4.55 -5.67 -8.91
CA SER A 52 -5.65 -4.93 -8.29
C SER A 52 -5.33 -4.80 -6.79
N GLU A 53 -4.30 -4.02 -6.48
CA GLU A 53 -3.60 -4.08 -5.19
C GLU A 53 -4.46 -3.55 -4.04
N ASP A 54 -5.24 -2.49 -4.29
CA ASP A 54 -6.15 -1.92 -3.31
C ASP A 54 -7.54 -1.59 -3.90
N ILE A 55 -8.54 -1.60 -3.04
CA ILE A 55 -9.96 -1.38 -3.37
C ILE A 55 -10.66 -0.63 -2.24
N ASP A 56 -11.46 0.38 -2.60
CA ASP A 56 -12.35 1.07 -1.67
C ASP A 56 -13.74 1.22 -2.28
N ILE A 57 -14.78 1.12 -1.45
CA ILE A 57 -16.17 0.94 -1.89
C ILE A 57 -17.05 2.02 -1.30
N LEU A 58 -17.70 2.79 -2.16
CA LEU A 58 -18.73 3.75 -1.76
C LEU A 58 -19.95 3.03 -1.18
N PRO A 59 -20.70 3.67 -0.26
CA PRO A 59 -21.99 3.15 0.21
C PRO A 59 -23.01 2.87 -0.91
N SER A 60 -22.86 3.50 -2.08
CA SER A 60 -23.68 3.24 -3.26
C SER A 60 -23.40 1.90 -3.93
N GLY A 61 -22.29 1.21 -3.59
CA GLY A 61 -21.84 -0.01 -4.25
C GLY A 61 -20.86 0.22 -5.40
N LEU A 62 -20.47 1.46 -5.67
CA LEU A 62 -19.38 1.77 -6.60
C LEU A 62 -18.01 1.49 -5.93
N ALA A 63 -17.21 0.63 -6.55
CA ALA A 63 -15.88 0.26 -6.08
C ALA A 63 -14.78 0.87 -6.95
N PHE A 64 -13.84 1.56 -6.32
CA PHE A 64 -12.61 2.04 -6.97
C PHE A 64 -11.49 1.03 -6.73
N ILE A 65 -10.72 0.73 -7.76
CA ILE A 65 -9.66 -0.28 -7.72
C ILE A 65 -8.38 0.32 -8.28
N SER A 66 -7.28 0.29 -7.53
CA SER A 66 -5.97 0.67 -8.02
C SER A 66 -5.31 -0.49 -8.77
N SER A 67 -4.77 -0.21 -9.96
CA SER A 67 -4.22 -1.25 -10.85
C SER A 67 -2.95 -0.78 -11.54
N GLY A 68 -2.07 -1.75 -11.86
CA GLY A 68 -0.82 -1.48 -12.57
C GLY A 68 0.32 -0.96 -11.70
N LEU A 69 0.29 -1.25 -10.39
CA LEU A 69 1.36 -0.88 -9.46
C LEU A 69 2.69 -1.51 -9.89
N LYS A 70 3.71 -0.67 -10.03
CA LYS A 70 5.10 -1.05 -10.25
C LYS A 70 5.86 -0.81 -8.96
N TYR A 71 6.19 -1.88 -8.24
CA TYR A 71 6.86 -1.81 -6.95
C TYR A 71 8.15 -2.66 -6.93
N PRO A 72 9.27 -2.17 -6.35
CA PRO A 72 10.53 -2.90 -6.34
C PRO A 72 10.42 -4.30 -5.72
N GLY A 73 10.93 -5.31 -6.42
CA GLY A 73 10.92 -6.69 -5.96
C GLY A 73 9.62 -7.45 -6.22
N MET A 74 8.58 -6.79 -6.75
CA MET A 74 7.33 -7.43 -7.15
C MET A 74 7.31 -7.76 -8.65
N PRO A 75 6.61 -8.83 -9.08
CA PRO A 75 6.36 -9.09 -10.49
C PRO A 75 5.62 -7.94 -11.15
N ASN A 76 5.92 -7.68 -12.43
CA ASN A 76 5.23 -6.69 -13.24
C ASN A 76 4.90 -7.31 -14.61
N PHE A 77 3.61 -7.40 -14.92
CA PHE A 77 3.11 -8.02 -16.14
C PHE A 77 2.87 -7.02 -17.28
N ALA A 78 2.90 -5.71 -16.99
CA ALA A 78 2.71 -4.63 -17.95
C ALA A 78 3.71 -3.47 -17.70
N PRO A 79 5.02 -3.68 -17.94
CA PRO A 79 6.06 -2.70 -17.60
C PRO A 79 5.95 -1.39 -18.37
N ASP A 80 5.37 -1.42 -19.57
CA ASP A 80 5.26 -0.26 -20.47
C ASP A 80 3.94 0.50 -20.32
N GLU A 81 2.97 -0.03 -19.58
CA GLU A 81 1.65 0.60 -19.36
C GLU A 81 1.66 1.44 -18.07
N PRO A 82 1.12 2.67 -18.07
CA PRO A 82 0.89 3.40 -16.83
C PRO A 82 -0.21 2.74 -15.99
N GLY A 83 -0.17 2.98 -14.68
CA GLY A 83 -1.22 2.51 -13.79
C GLY A 83 -2.56 3.21 -14.03
N LYS A 84 -3.64 2.62 -13.52
CA LYS A 84 -5.02 3.07 -13.77
C LYS A 84 -5.84 2.94 -12.48
N ILE A 85 -6.88 3.76 -12.37
CA ILE A 85 -7.97 3.54 -11.42
C ILE A 85 -9.14 2.97 -12.21
N PHE A 86 -9.66 1.82 -11.78
CA PHE A 86 -10.87 1.23 -12.31
C PHE A 86 -12.07 1.54 -11.41
N LEU A 87 -13.25 1.62 -12.00
CA LEU A 87 -14.53 1.70 -11.32
C LEU A 87 -15.36 0.47 -11.68
N MET A 88 -16.00 -0.12 -10.69
CA MET A 88 -16.93 -1.24 -10.86
C MET A 88 -18.20 -0.98 -10.08
N ASP A 89 -19.37 -1.21 -10.68
CA ASP A 89 -20.65 -1.13 -9.98
C ASP A 89 -21.05 -2.51 -9.46
N LEU A 90 -20.95 -2.70 -8.14
CA LEU A 90 -21.22 -3.98 -7.49
C LEU A 90 -22.71 -4.34 -7.43
N ASN A 91 -23.60 -3.42 -7.82
CA ASN A 91 -25.03 -3.70 -7.90
C ASN A 91 -25.44 -4.31 -9.24
N GLU A 92 -24.57 -4.28 -10.24
CA GLU A 92 -24.82 -4.92 -11.53
C GLU A 92 -24.82 -6.44 -11.37
N GLN A 93 -25.67 -7.13 -12.15
CA GLN A 93 -25.74 -8.60 -12.11
C GLN A 93 -24.41 -9.25 -12.55
N ASN A 94 -23.71 -8.60 -13.50
CA ASN A 94 -22.39 -9.00 -13.98
C ASN A 94 -21.48 -7.76 -13.97
N PRO A 95 -20.92 -7.39 -12.81
CA PRO A 95 -20.09 -6.20 -12.67
C PRO A 95 -18.89 -6.25 -13.61
N ARG A 96 -18.60 -5.13 -14.28
CA ARG A 96 -17.39 -4.96 -15.10
C ARG A 96 -16.55 -3.82 -14.57
N ALA A 97 -15.23 -3.98 -14.67
CA ALA A 97 -14.30 -2.91 -14.31
C ALA A 97 -14.07 -2.00 -15.53
N GLN A 98 -14.29 -0.70 -15.33
CA GLN A 98 -14.04 0.34 -16.33
C GLN A 98 -12.91 1.25 -15.86
N ALA A 99 -11.85 1.41 -16.66
CA ALA A 99 -10.81 2.38 -16.37
C ALA A 99 -11.39 3.81 -16.39
N LEU A 100 -11.14 4.58 -15.33
CA LEU A 100 -11.58 5.96 -15.20
C LEU A 100 -10.66 6.89 -15.99
N GLU A 101 -11.26 7.77 -16.78
CA GLU A 101 -10.52 8.86 -17.41
C GLU A 101 -10.12 9.90 -16.36
N ILE A 102 -8.86 10.32 -16.42
CA ILE A 102 -8.33 11.39 -15.56
C ILE A 102 -8.22 12.69 -16.37
N SER A 103 -8.76 13.78 -15.84
CA SER A 103 -8.65 15.12 -16.42
C SER A 103 -7.97 16.09 -15.43
N GLY A 104 -7.81 17.36 -15.79
CA GLY A 104 -7.26 18.38 -14.88
C GLY A 104 -5.73 18.56 -14.95
N GLY A 105 -5.07 18.09 -16.02
CA GLY A 105 -3.63 18.33 -16.22
C GLY A 105 -2.71 17.39 -15.43
N PHE A 106 -3.22 16.27 -14.96
CA PHE A 106 -2.43 15.21 -14.35
C PHE A 106 -1.57 14.48 -15.39
N ASP A 107 -0.32 14.18 -15.03
CA ASP A 107 0.61 13.44 -15.88
C ASP A 107 0.33 11.93 -15.77
N LYS A 108 -0.50 11.42 -16.69
CA LYS A 108 -0.92 10.01 -16.71
C LYS A 108 0.24 9.04 -16.97
N GLU A 109 1.26 9.47 -17.70
CA GLU A 109 2.40 8.62 -18.09
C GLU A 109 3.25 8.20 -16.87
N LEU A 110 3.26 9.04 -15.83
CA LEU A 110 3.98 8.80 -14.58
C LEU A 110 3.10 8.20 -13.49
N PHE A 111 1.84 7.86 -13.80
CA PHE A 111 0.92 7.35 -12.80
C PHE A 111 1.27 5.91 -12.41
N ASN A 112 1.48 5.71 -11.12
CA ASN A 112 1.82 4.44 -10.51
C ASN A 112 1.06 4.33 -9.17
N PRO A 113 -0.26 4.05 -9.21
CA PRO A 113 -1.14 4.05 -8.05
C PRO A 113 -0.89 2.83 -7.16
N HIS A 114 -1.01 3.02 -5.86
CA HIS A 114 -0.85 2.03 -4.79
C HIS A 114 -2.12 2.02 -3.92
N GLY A 115 -2.02 2.24 -2.61
CA GLY A 115 -3.19 2.37 -1.73
C GLY A 115 -4.09 3.56 -2.06
N ILE A 116 -5.38 3.42 -1.79
CA ILE A 116 -6.43 4.38 -2.09
C ILE A 116 -7.38 4.56 -0.90
N SER A 117 -7.98 5.74 -0.80
CA SER A 117 -9.02 5.96 0.22
C SER A 117 -10.02 7.01 -0.25
N ILE A 118 -11.30 6.73 0.01
CA ILE A 118 -12.42 7.58 -0.37
C ILE A 118 -12.75 8.54 0.77
N PHE A 119 -13.06 9.78 0.41
CA PHE A 119 -13.65 10.77 1.30
C PHE A 119 -14.91 11.35 0.68
N ILE A 120 -16.01 11.26 1.42
CA ILE A 120 -17.30 11.86 1.05
C ILE A 120 -17.46 13.14 1.87
N ASP A 121 -17.47 14.29 1.22
CA ASP A 121 -17.66 15.57 1.90
C ASP A 121 -19.14 15.80 2.25
N LYS A 122 -19.41 16.84 3.04
CA LYS A 122 -20.74 17.16 3.57
C LYS A 122 -21.78 17.46 2.50
N ASP A 123 -21.35 17.88 1.31
CA ASP A 123 -22.20 18.12 0.15
C ASP A 123 -22.37 16.87 -0.74
N ASN A 124 -21.89 15.71 -0.28
CA ASN A 124 -21.80 14.44 -1.01
C ASN A 124 -20.82 14.44 -2.18
N THR A 125 -19.93 15.43 -2.28
CA THR A 125 -18.82 15.35 -3.22
C THR A 125 -17.90 14.21 -2.82
N VAL A 126 -17.63 13.31 -3.77
CA VAL A 126 -16.72 12.19 -3.59
C VAL A 126 -15.32 12.58 -4.03
N TYR A 127 -14.36 12.38 -3.14
CA TYR A 127 -12.94 12.52 -3.40
C TYR A 127 -12.26 11.17 -3.29
N LEU A 128 -11.38 10.88 -4.24
CA LEU A 128 -10.50 9.72 -4.20
C LEU A 128 -9.07 10.20 -3.94
N TYR A 129 -8.47 9.68 -2.88
CA TYR A 129 -7.07 9.87 -2.58
C TYR A 129 -6.31 8.66 -3.05
N VAL A 130 -5.19 8.88 -3.72
CA VAL A 130 -4.39 7.82 -4.32
C VAL A 130 -2.93 8.01 -3.94
N VAL A 131 -2.35 7.02 -3.28
CA VAL A 131 -0.89 6.93 -3.13
C VAL A 131 -0.30 6.70 -4.51
N ASN A 132 0.67 7.53 -4.91
CA ASN A 132 1.27 7.48 -6.22
C ASN A 132 2.80 7.46 -6.12
N HIS A 133 3.44 6.77 -7.08
CA HIS A 133 4.88 6.55 -7.11
C HIS A 133 5.60 7.06 -8.37
N PRO A 134 5.49 8.36 -8.71
CA PRO A 134 6.13 8.90 -9.91
C PRO A 134 7.66 8.87 -9.73
N HIS A 135 8.37 8.20 -10.65
CA HIS A 135 9.82 7.98 -10.56
C HIS A 135 10.28 7.39 -9.20
N MET A 136 9.50 6.47 -8.63
CA MET A 136 9.77 5.86 -7.32
C MET A 136 9.84 6.83 -6.14
N LYS A 137 9.31 8.04 -6.30
CA LYS A 137 9.00 8.92 -5.15
C LYS A 137 7.67 8.50 -4.56
N SER A 138 7.21 9.18 -3.51
CA SER A 138 5.86 8.97 -2.97
C SER A 138 5.14 10.29 -2.90
N THR A 139 3.91 10.28 -3.38
CA THR A 139 2.97 11.39 -3.37
C THR A 139 1.59 10.86 -3.01
N VAL A 140 0.68 11.75 -2.61
CA VAL A 140 -0.74 11.45 -2.50
C VAL A 140 -1.48 12.38 -3.44
N GLU A 141 -2.17 11.83 -4.43
CA GLU A 141 -2.95 12.57 -5.41
C GLU A 141 -4.40 12.66 -4.93
N ILE A 142 -5.02 13.83 -5.07
CA ILE A 142 -6.44 14.05 -4.77
C ILE A 142 -7.18 14.25 -6.08
N PHE A 143 -8.20 13.42 -6.28
CA PHE A 143 -9.13 13.53 -7.40
C PHE A 143 -10.54 13.78 -6.87
N LYS A 144 -11.31 14.61 -7.58
CA LYS A 144 -12.76 14.65 -7.46
C LYS A 144 -13.35 13.60 -8.40
N PHE A 145 -14.27 12.78 -7.90
CA PHE A 145 -15.01 11.85 -8.74
C PHE A 145 -16.24 12.53 -9.35
N GLU A 146 -16.38 12.43 -10.66
CA GLU A 146 -17.54 12.89 -11.43
C GLU A 146 -18.33 11.67 -11.91
N GLU A 147 -19.36 11.31 -11.14
CA GLU A 147 -20.11 10.05 -11.31
C GLU A 147 -20.80 9.93 -12.67
N GLN A 148 -21.44 11.01 -13.15
CA GLN A 148 -22.16 11.02 -14.42
C GLN A 148 -21.23 10.73 -15.61
N GLN A 149 -20.00 11.26 -15.56
CA GLN A 149 -18.99 11.09 -16.59
C GLN A 149 -18.14 9.84 -16.36
N ARG A 150 -18.27 9.17 -15.20
CA ARG A 150 -17.38 8.10 -14.74
C ARG A 150 -15.91 8.49 -14.94
N SER A 151 -15.51 9.59 -14.31
CA SER A 151 -14.18 10.18 -14.48
C SER A 151 -13.63 10.76 -13.18
N LEU A 152 -12.32 10.99 -13.18
CA LEU A 152 -11.60 11.65 -12.10
C LEU A 152 -11.08 13.00 -12.58
N VAL A 153 -11.37 14.06 -11.83
CA VAL A 153 -10.80 15.39 -12.03
C VAL A 153 -9.67 15.58 -11.04
N TYR A 154 -8.43 15.65 -11.53
CA TYR A 154 -7.28 15.93 -10.68
C TYR A 154 -7.38 17.31 -10.05
N LEU A 155 -7.10 17.37 -8.75
CA LEU A 155 -7.12 18.61 -7.98
C LEU A 155 -5.73 19.02 -7.52
N LYS A 156 -5.00 18.08 -6.90
CA LYS A 156 -3.78 18.42 -6.17
C LYS A 156 -2.90 17.21 -5.90
N THR A 157 -1.59 17.42 -5.93
CA THR A 157 -0.60 16.51 -5.37
C THR A 157 -0.14 16.97 -3.99
N ILE A 158 -0.21 16.07 -3.01
CA ILE A 158 0.38 16.23 -1.69
C ILE A 158 1.78 15.61 -1.66
N LYS A 159 2.75 16.39 -1.20
CA LYS A 159 4.14 15.98 -0.99
C LYS A 159 4.59 16.47 0.39
N HIS A 160 5.39 15.65 1.07
CA HIS A 160 6.03 16.03 2.32
C HIS A 160 7.32 15.25 2.51
N GLU A 161 8.29 15.78 3.25
CA GLU A 161 9.57 15.11 3.50
C GLU A 161 9.44 13.79 4.28
N LEU A 162 8.34 13.64 5.03
CA LEU A 162 7.97 12.43 5.77
C LEU A 162 7.13 11.45 4.93
N LEU A 163 6.53 11.90 3.81
CA LEU A 163 5.79 11.04 2.88
C LEU A 163 6.76 10.39 1.89
N LYS A 164 7.47 9.37 2.36
CA LYS A 164 8.42 8.56 1.57
C LYS A 164 8.04 7.10 1.71
N SER A 165 8.08 6.32 0.63
CA SER A 165 7.68 4.90 0.68
C SER A 165 6.31 4.72 1.34
N VAL A 166 5.35 5.58 0.95
CA VAL A 166 3.98 5.48 1.42
C VAL A 166 3.37 4.24 0.79
N ASN A 167 2.74 3.39 1.59
CA ASN A 167 2.08 2.19 1.11
C ASN A 167 0.58 2.47 0.90
N ASP A 168 -0.07 2.87 1.98
CA ASP A 168 -1.51 3.08 2.02
C ASP A 168 -1.88 4.28 2.92
N ILE A 169 -3.12 4.76 2.79
CA ILE A 169 -3.68 5.90 3.52
C ILE A 169 -5.11 5.63 3.97
N VAL A 170 -5.53 6.29 5.05
CA VAL A 170 -6.94 6.38 5.41
C VAL A 170 -7.32 7.83 5.66
N VAL A 171 -8.29 8.32 4.89
CA VAL A 171 -8.71 9.72 4.90
C VAL A 171 -9.78 9.96 5.96
N LEU A 172 -9.62 11.04 6.71
CA LEU A 172 -10.51 11.46 7.81
C LEU A 172 -11.23 12.77 7.51
N GLY A 173 -10.72 13.54 6.55
CA GLY A 173 -11.21 14.87 6.23
C GLY A 173 -10.64 15.39 4.91
N PRO A 174 -11.01 16.62 4.50
CA PRO A 174 -10.74 17.14 3.16
C PRO A 174 -9.27 17.26 2.76
N GLU A 175 -8.32 17.19 3.70
CA GLU A 175 -6.87 17.02 3.45
C GLU A 175 -6.21 16.40 4.70
N GLN A 176 -6.91 15.49 5.39
CA GLN A 176 -6.45 14.90 6.65
C GLN A 176 -6.46 13.39 6.53
N PHE A 177 -5.32 12.76 6.71
CA PHE A 177 -5.20 11.31 6.59
C PHE A 177 -4.09 10.76 7.46
N TYR A 178 -4.20 9.48 7.81
CA TYR A 178 -3.05 8.70 8.24
C TYR A 178 -2.43 8.03 7.03
N ALA A 179 -1.11 7.90 7.02
CA ALA A 179 -0.37 7.20 5.98
C ALA A 179 0.57 6.18 6.61
N THR A 180 0.61 4.98 6.05
CA THR A 180 1.59 3.96 6.40
C THR A 180 2.80 4.10 5.51
N ARG A 181 3.94 3.84 6.14
CA ARG A 181 5.22 3.74 5.45
C ARG A 181 5.69 2.30 5.52
N ASP A 182 5.93 1.68 4.38
CA ASP A 182 6.34 0.26 4.31
C ASP A 182 7.85 0.05 4.45
N HIS A 183 8.66 1.07 4.16
CA HIS A 183 10.12 1.04 4.32
C HIS A 183 10.71 2.33 4.86
N TYR A 184 11.72 2.21 5.72
CA TYR A 184 12.53 3.34 6.16
C TYR A 184 13.51 3.80 5.09
N PHE A 185 14.12 2.88 4.35
CA PHE A 185 14.98 3.23 3.24
C PHE A 185 14.19 3.32 1.93
N THR A 186 14.60 4.23 1.05
CA THR A 186 14.03 4.36 -0.31
C THR A 186 14.89 3.68 -1.38
N ASN A 187 16.05 3.15 -0.99
CA ASN A 187 16.91 2.36 -1.87
C ASN A 187 16.55 0.88 -1.70
N SER A 188 16.21 0.20 -2.80
CA SER A 188 15.70 -1.17 -2.76
C SER A 188 16.63 -2.17 -2.08
N LEU A 189 17.96 -2.01 -2.21
CA LEU A 189 18.92 -2.89 -1.55
C LEU A 189 18.90 -2.69 -0.02
N LEU A 190 18.85 -1.44 0.43
CA LEU A 190 18.75 -1.13 1.85
C LEU A 190 17.38 -1.55 2.43
N SER A 191 16.30 -1.37 1.68
CA SER A 191 14.96 -1.84 2.05
C SER A 191 14.91 -3.37 2.19
N PHE A 192 15.63 -4.10 1.33
CA PHE A 192 15.78 -5.55 1.45
C PHE A 192 16.51 -5.96 2.74
N PHE A 193 17.63 -5.31 3.06
CA PHE A 193 18.33 -5.55 4.33
C PHE A 193 17.51 -5.11 5.55
N GLU A 194 16.73 -4.03 5.44
CA GLU A 194 15.81 -3.59 6.49
C GLU A 194 14.80 -4.70 6.87
N MET A 195 14.28 -5.44 5.88
CA MET A 195 13.38 -6.56 6.11
C MET A 195 14.08 -7.80 6.68
N ILE A 196 15.28 -8.15 6.17
CA ILE A 196 16.06 -9.29 6.68
C ILE A 196 16.47 -9.07 8.13
N LEU A 197 16.92 -7.85 8.45
CA LEU A 197 17.39 -7.48 9.79
C LEU A 197 16.26 -7.12 10.75
N ASP A 198 15.01 -6.98 10.27
CA ASP A 198 13.84 -6.56 11.08
C ASP A 198 14.13 -5.32 11.91
N LEU A 199 14.60 -4.27 11.24
CA LEU A 199 14.99 -3.02 11.90
C LEU A 199 13.80 -2.30 12.54
N ARG A 200 12.59 -2.55 12.03
CA ARG A 200 11.31 -1.97 12.50
C ARG A 200 11.27 -0.45 12.51
N TRP A 201 11.93 0.17 11.53
CA TRP A 201 12.04 1.63 11.44
C TRP A 201 10.87 2.28 10.70
N THR A 202 9.90 1.47 10.26
CA THR A 202 8.74 1.96 9.57
C THR A 202 7.69 2.47 10.57
N TYR A 203 6.78 3.31 10.08
CA TYR A 203 5.93 4.12 10.94
C TYR A 203 4.63 4.52 10.26
N VAL A 204 3.66 4.94 11.07
CA VAL A 204 2.43 5.61 10.64
C VAL A 204 2.58 7.09 10.94
N LEU A 205 2.20 7.93 9.99
CA LEU A 205 2.19 9.38 10.15
C LEU A 205 0.78 9.93 9.93
N PHE A 206 0.49 11.03 10.62
CA PHE A 206 -0.67 11.87 10.36
C PHE A 206 -0.26 13.02 9.46
N TYR A 207 -1.05 13.29 8.43
CA TYR A 207 -0.92 14.45 7.57
C TYR A 207 -2.12 15.38 7.72
N SER A 208 -1.83 16.68 7.76
CA SER A 208 -2.76 17.77 7.49
C SER A 208 -2.00 18.96 6.91
N PRO A 209 -2.66 19.96 6.31
CA PRO A 209 -1.98 21.15 5.82
C PRO A 209 -1.24 21.96 6.91
N ARG A 210 -1.62 21.78 8.18
CA ARG A 210 -1.06 22.54 9.32
C ARG A 210 0.00 21.76 10.09
N GLU A 211 -0.08 20.44 10.10
CA GLU A 211 0.77 19.58 10.90
C GLU A 211 0.96 18.24 10.19
N VAL A 212 2.22 17.80 10.09
CA VAL A 212 2.59 16.45 9.67
C VAL A 212 3.46 15.84 10.75
N LYS A 213 3.06 14.69 11.30
CA LYS A 213 3.80 14.07 12.42
C LYS A 213 3.73 12.56 12.38
N VAL A 214 4.77 11.92 12.89
CA VAL A 214 4.77 10.47 13.14
C VAL A 214 3.92 10.17 14.36
N VAL A 215 2.94 9.27 14.24
CA VAL A 215 1.97 8.93 15.30
C VAL A 215 2.16 7.54 15.87
N ALA A 216 2.79 6.61 15.13
CA ALA A 216 3.16 5.30 15.63
C ALA A 216 4.46 4.82 14.95
N LYS A 217 5.30 4.06 15.64
CA LYS A 217 6.60 3.54 15.14
C LYS A 217 6.79 2.09 15.56
N GLY A 218 7.82 1.44 15.03
CA GLY A 218 8.21 0.09 15.46
C GLY A 218 7.58 -1.03 14.62
N PHE A 219 7.16 -0.71 13.40
CA PHE A 219 6.53 -1.68 12.51
C PHE A 219 7.58 -2.35 11.62
N CYS A 220 7.45 -3.67 11.41
CA CYS A 220 8.07 -4.41 10.33
C CYS A 220 7.16 -4.31 9.10
N SER A 221 7.41 -3.28 8.27
CA SER A 221 6.63 -2.92 7.09
C SER A 221 5.14 -2.67 7.38
N ALA A 222 4.80 -1.41 7.68
CA ALA A 222 3.41 -1.00 7.86
C ALA A 222 2.79 -0.87 6.47
N ASN A 223 1.64 -1.52 6.26
CA ASN A 223 1.07 -1.75 4.95
C ASN A 223 -0.36 -1.19 4.93
N GLY A 224 -1.40 -1.97 4.64
CA GLY A 224 -2.79 -1.47 4.69
C GLY A 224 -3.17 -0.75 6.01
N ILE A 225 -4.00 0.29 5.93
CA ILE A 225 -4.49 1.05 7.08
C ILE A 225 -5.98 1.37 6.94
N THR A 226 -6.73 1.28 8.04
CA THR A 226 -8.15 1.62 8.06
C THR A 226 -8.54 2.23 9.40
N VAL A 227 -9.77 2.72 9.47
CA VAL A 227 -10.34 3.38 10.65
C VAL A 227 -11.69 2.76 11.01
N SER A 228 -12.01 2.66 12.30
CA SER A 228 -13.33 2.24 12.76
C SER A 228 -14.41 3.21 12.27
N ALA A 229 -15.64 2.72 12.12
CA ALA A 229 -16.77 3.54 11.70
C ALA A 229 -17.02 4.77 12.59
N ASP A 230 -16.70 4.67 13.89
CA ASP A 230 -16.79 5.79 14.83
C ASP A 230 -15.52 6.66 14.91
N GLN A 231 -14.54 6.38 14.04
CA GLN A 231 -13.25 7.05 13.90
C GLN A 231 -12.37 7.09 15.16
N LYS A 232 -12.65 6.24 16.16
CA LYS A 232 -11.89 6.22 17.42
C LYS A 232 -10.65 5.34 17.36
N TYR A 233 -10.64 4.36 16.47
CA TYR A 233 -9.57 3.38 16.36
C TYR A 233 -9.08 3.33 14.93
N PHE A 234 -7.77 3.25 14.75
CA PHE A 234 -7.18 2.85 13.48
C PHE A 234 -6.55 1.48 13.61
N ALA A 235 -6.58 0.72 12.53
CA ALA A 235 -5.88 -0.56 12.41
C ALA A 235 -4.93 -0.47 11.23
N SER A 236 -3.70 -0.96 11.40
CA SER A 236 -2.75 -1.09 10.29
C SER A 236 -2.23 -2.52 10.25
N ARG A 237 -2.18 -3.09 9.05
CA ARG A 237 -1.62 -4.40 8.79
C ARG A 237 -0.10 -4.30 8.73
N MET A 238 0.55 -5.28 9.32
CA MET A 238 2.00 -5.47 9.20
C MET A 238 2.26 -6.65 8.26
N PHE A 239 3.24 -6.50 7.36
CA PHE A 239 3.64 -7.61 6.49
C PHE A 239 4.21 -8.79 7.30
N CYS A 240 4.97 -8.48 8.37
CA CYS A 240 5.57 -9.50 9.22
C CYS A 240 4.63 -9.83 10.38
N LEU A 241 4.00 -11.01 10.32
CA LEU A 241 3.23 -11.52 11.45
C LEU A 241 4.17 -11.96 12.57
N ARG A 242 3.82 -11.65 13.83
CA ARG A 242 4.43 -12.27 14.99
C ARG A 242 3.70 -13.59 15.23
N SER A 243 4.42 -14.70 15.40
CA SER A 243 3.87 -15.80 16.20
C SER A 243 3.64 -15.25 17.61
N PRO A 244 2.42 -15.33 18.18
CA PRO A 244 2.23 -15.02 19.58
C PRO A 244 3.07 -16.03 20.38
N GLY A 245 4.10 -15.53 21.05
CA GLY A 245 4.84 -16.30 22.06
C GLY A 245 4.08 -16.35 23.37
#